data_AF-X1NUV5-F1
#
_entry.id   AF-X1NUV5-F1
#
_cell.length_a   1.000
_cell.length_b   1.000
_cell.length_c   1.000
_cell.angle_alpha   90.00
_cell.angle_beta   90.00
_cell.angle_gamma   90.00
#
_symmetry.space_group_name_H-M   'P 1'
#
loop_
_entity.id
_entity.type
_entity.pdbx_description
1 polymer ?
#
loop_
_entity_poly.entity_id
_entity_poly.type
_entity_poly.pdbx_seq_one_letter_code
_entity_poly.pdbx_strand_id
1 'polypeptide(L)'
;FKTILTGCILRKDQKKFKNFFDFVLPIKTLEFWPVILKEKKYSFYLNQRSPSFIKKFDLGYLKVSPKYRKNFSVFIPISTGCNNFCAYCVVPFTRGPLICRPHEDILKEIENSIKKGAKEVWLLGQNVNDYRSPTDPLIDFPFY
;
A
#
# COMPACT_ATOMS: atom_id res chain seq x y z
N PHE A 1 18.08 -18.87 7.87
CA PHE A 1 17.39 -17.56 7.88
C PHE A 1 16.99 -17.24 6.44
N LYS A 2 15.77 -16.72 6.20
CA LYS A 2 15.32 -16.28 4.86
C LYS A 2 15.34 -14.75 4.81
N THR A 3 15.88 -14.17 3.76
CA THR A 3 15.99 -12.72 3.53
C THR A 3 14.89 -12.25 2.57
N ILE A 4 14.20 -11.17 2.91
CA ILE A 4 13.11 -10.60 2.09
C ILE A 4 13.42 -9.13 1.84
N LEU A 5 13.42 -8.74 0.57
CA LEU A 5 13.44 -7.35 0.15
C LEU A 5 12.02 -6.93 -0.29
N THR A 6 11.52 -5.85 0.30
CA THR A 6 10.19 -5.28 0.01
C THR A 6 10.24 -3.76 -0.06
N GLY A 7 9.23 -3.16 -0.67
CA GLY A 7 9.08 -1.71 -0.80
C GLY A 7 8.87 -1.25 -2.24
N CYS A 8 9.08 0.05 -2.48
CA CYS A 8 8.97 0.67 -3.80
C CYS A 8 10.22 0.41 -4.63
N ILE A 9 10.30 -0.76 -5.28
CA ILE A 9 11.48 -1.16 -6.04
C ILE A 9 11.13 -1.19 -7.52
N LEU A 10 11.92 -0.50 -8.34
CA LEU A 10 11.78 -0.53 -9.78
C LEU A 10 12.04 -1.92 -10.35
N ARG A 11 11.38 -2.28 -11.44
CA ARG A 11 11.56 -3.59 -12.10
C ARG A 11 13.02 -3.86 -12.49
N LYS A 12 13.75 -2.82 -12.93
CA LYS A 12 15.18 -2.94 -13.25
C LYS A 12 16.00 -3.33 -12.01
N ASP A 13 15.68 -2.75 -10.86
CA ASP A 13 16.40 -2.97 -9.61
C ASP A 13 16.00 -4.30 -8.97
N GLN A 14 14.74 -4.74 -9.12
CA GLN A 14 14.31 -6.08 -8.73
C GLN A 14 15.17 -7.18 -9.40
N LYS A 15 15.50 -7.02 -10.69
CA LYS A 15 16.40 -7.95 -11.41
C LYS A 15 17.81 -7.98 -10.83
N LYS A 16 18.31 -6.84 -10.34
CA LYS A 16 19.62 -6.73 -9.68
C LYS A 16 19.58 -7.40 -8.30
N PHE A 17 18.53 -7.15 -7.52
CA PHE A 17 18.44 -7.59 -6.14
C PHE A 17 18.12 -9.08 -5.96
N LYS A 18 17.63 -9.77 -7.00
CA LYS A 18 17.35 -11.22 -6.96
C LYS A 18 18.53 -12.09 -6.51
N ASN A 19 19.76 -11.62 -6.72
CA ASN A 19 20.98 -12.35 -6.38
C ASN A 19 21.42 -12.13 -4.91
N PHE A 20 20.81 -11.16 -4.22
CA PHE A 20 21.19 -10.76 -2.86
C PHE A 20 20.14 -11.17 -1.81
N PHE A 21 18.89 -11.41 -2.21
CA PHE A 21 17.79 -11.73 -1.32
C PHE A 21 17.08 -13.01 -1.77
N ASP A 22 16.61 -13.82 -0.81
CA ASP A 22 15.87 -15.05 -1.10
C ASP A 22 14.51 -14.76 -1.76
N PHE A 23 13.90 -13.62 -1.37
CA PHE A 23 12.62 -13.15 -1.89
C PHE A 23 12.68 -11.64 -2.16
N VAL A 24 12.10 -11.22 -3.29
CA VAL A 24 11.81 -9.82 -3.60
C VAL A 24 10.30 -9.70 -3.82
N LEU A 25 9.58 -9.17 -2.85
CA LEU A 25 8.12 -9.21 -2.80
C LEU A 25 7.51 -7.81 -2.72
N PRO A 26 6.53 -7.48 -3.57
CA PRO A 26 5.76 -6.24 -3.43
C PRO A 26 4.96 -6.23 -2.12
N ILE A 27 4.79 -5.07 -1.49
CA ILE A 27 3.96 -4.93 -0.29
C ILE A 27 2.50 -5.33 -0.53
N LYS A 28 2.00 -5.18 -1.76
CA LYS A 28 0.64 -5.56 -2.15
C LYS A 28 0.36 -7.06 -1.99
N THR A 29 1.39 -7.90 -1.95
CA THR A 29 1.22 -9.35 -1.77
C THR A 29 1.31 -9.78 -0.29
N LEU A 30 1.42 -8.84 0.66
CA LEU A 30 1.70 -9.11 2.08
C LEU A 30 0.82 -10.20 2.70
N GLU A 31 -0.48 -10.20 2.40
CA GLU A 31 -1.44 -11.21 2.89
C GLU A 31 -1.07 -12.65 2.46
N PHE A 32 -0.44 -12.80 1.30
CA PHE A 32 -0.06 -14.09 0.73
C PHE A 32 1.38 -14.50 1.07
N TRP A 33 2.15 -13.65 1.76
CA TRP A 33 3.53 -13.97 2.12
C TRP A 33 3.66 -15.27 2.93
N PRO A 34 2.79 -15.60 3.92
CA PRO A 34 2.89 -16.87 4.63
C PRO A 34 2.83 -18.10 3.70
N VAL A 35 2.12 -18.01 2.57
CA VAL A 35 2.05 -19.07 1.56
C VAL A 35 3.32 -19.07 0.71
N ILE A 36 3.71 -17.91 0.18
CA ILE A 36 4.91 -17.73 -0.67
C ILE A 36 6.18 -18.20 0.07
N LEU A 37 6.27 -17.90 1.36
CA LEU A 37 7.44 -18.22 2.18
C LEU A 37 7.59 -19.72 2.49
N LYS A 38 6.59 -20.56 2.18
CA LYS A 38 6.75 -22.03 2.25
C LYS A 38 7.59 -22.57 1.09
N GLU A 39 7.71 -21.84 -0.01
CA GLU A 39 8.51 -22.22 -1.17
C GLU A 39 10.03 -21.98 -0.95
N LYS A 40 10.87 -22.66 -1.74
CA LYS A 40 12.34 -22.64 -1.54
C LYS A 40 13.01 -21.33 -1.96
N LYS A 41 12.63 -20.76 -3.11
CA LYS A 41 13.04 -19.43 -3.62
C LYS A 41 11.97 -18.91 -4.57
N TYR A 42 11.59 -17.64 -4.44
CA TYR A 42 10.62 -17.01 -5.35
C TYR A 42 11.00 -15.55 -5.61
N SER A 43 11.30 -15.21 -6.88
CA SER A 43 11.40 -13.82 -7.32
C SER A 43 10.16 -13.49 -8.13
N PHE A 44 9.26 -12.67 -7.57
CA PHE A 44 8.04 -12.30 -8.26
C PHE A 44 8.26 -11.05 -9.13
N TYR A 45 8.28 -11.23 -10.46
CA TYR A 45 8.24 -10.13 -11.43
C TYR A 45 6.80 -9.85 -11.86
N LEU A 46 5.93 -9.35 -10.97
CA LEU A 46 4.58 -8.97 -11.39
C LEU A 46 4.55 -7.56 -11.95
N ASN A 47 3.90 -7.45 -13.10
CA ASN A 47 3.43 -6.18 -13.58
C ASN A 47 2.33 -5.67 -12.64
N GLN A 48 2.68 -4.80 -11.69
CA GLN A 48 1.72 -4.22 -10.74
C GLN A 48 0.64 -3.33 -11.38
N ARG A 49 0.74 -3.06 -12.70
CA ARG A 49 -0.30 -2.42 -13.51
C ARG A 49 -1.18 -3.40 -14.29
N SER A 50 -0.86 -4.70 -14.28
CA SER A 50 -1.72 -5.68 -14.95
C SER A 50 -3.10 -5.68 -14.30
N PRO A 51 -4.20 -5.61 -15.07
CA PRO A 51 -5.55 -5.71 -14.51
C PRO A 51 -5.75 -6.96 -13.64
N SER A 52 -5.14 -8.09 -14.03
CA SER A 52 -5.18 -9.33 -13.26
C SER A 52 -4.47 -9.22 -11.91
N PHE A 53 -3.38 -8.42 -11.82
CA PHE A 53 -2.68 -8.18 -10.57
C PHE A 53 -3.48 -7.25 -9.67
N ILE A 54 -4.00 -6.15 -10.22
CA ILE A 54 -4.81 -5.18 -9.47
C ILE A 54 -6.05 -5.87 -8.91
N LYS A 55 -6.78 -6.65 -9.72
CA LYS A 55 -7.97 -7.38 -9.27
C LYS A 55 -7.66 -8.44 -8.21
N LYS A 56 -6.50 -9.10 -8.29
CA LYS A 56 -6.10 -10.18 -7.38
C LYS A 56 -5.50 -9.68 -6.07
N PHE A 57 -4.74 -8.61 -6.12
CA PHE A 57 -4.01 -8.00 -5.01
C PHE A 57 -4.45 -6.55 -4.85
N ASP A 58 -5.77 -6.35 -4.86
CA ASP A 58 -6.42 -5.05 -4.71
C ASP A 58 -6.05 -4.42 -3.34
N LEU A 59 -6.87 -3.55 -2.78
CA LEU A 59 -6.72 -2.95 -1.45
C LEU A 59 -6.39 -3.91 -0.27
N GLY A 60 -6.17 -5.21 -0.48
CA GLY A 60 -5.81 -6.22 0.52
C GLY A 60 -4.71 -5.78 1.49
N TYR A 61 -3.64 -5.11 1.03
CA TYR A 61 -2.63 -4.61 1.96
C TYR A 61 -3.11 -3.41 2.81
N LEU A 62 -4.04 -2.60 2.31
CA LEU A 62 -4.69 -1.52 3.06
C LEU A 62 -5.75 -2.03 4.05
N LYS A 63 -6.20 -3.29 3.91
CA LYS A 63 -7.09 -3.97 4.86
C LYS A 63 -6.34 -4.58 6.04
N VAL A 64 -5.00 -4.62 6.00
CA VAL A 64 -4.20 -5.13 7.11
C VAL A 64 -4.30 -4.17 8.27
N SER A 65 -4.94 -4.58 9.36
CA SER A 65 -5.02 -3.81 10.60
C SER A 65 -3.63 -3.66 11.24
N PRO A 66 -3.00 -2.48 11.20
CA PRO A 66 -1.71 -2.30 11.82
C PRO A 66 -1.84 -2.34 13.36
N LYS A 67 -0.80 -2.86 14.01
CA LYS A 67 -0.72 -2.82 15.47
C LYS A 67 -0.14 -1.47 15.90
N TYR A 68 -1.00 -0.47 16.02
CA TYR A 68 -0.63 0.76 16.73
C TYR A 68 -0.34 0.41 18.20
N ARG A 69 0.90 0.67 18.66
CA ARG A 69 1.21 0.69 20.10
C ARG A 69 0.49 1.90 20.72
N LYS A 70 0.51 2.06 22.05
CA LYS A 70 -0.03 3.26 22.74
C LYS A 70 0.70 4.52 22.25
N ASN A 71 0.31 5.02 21.09
CA ASN A 71 0.96 6.09 20.36
C ASN A 71 0.03 7.30 20.40
N PHE A 72 0.60 8.47 20.71
CA PHE A 72 -0.09 9.74 20.59
C PHE A 72 -0.53 10.00 19.15
N SER A 73 0.34 9.68 18.18
CA SER A 73 0.10 9.87 16.74
C SER A 73 -0.09 8.54 16.01
N VAL A 74 -1.08 8.47 15.12
CA VAL A 74 -1.29 7.35 14.21
C VAL A 74 -1.25 7.79 12.75
N PHE A 75 -0.78 6.91 11.89
CA PHE A 75 -0.61 7.15 10.46
C PHE A 75 -1.51 6.17 9.70
N ILE A 76 -2.53 6.69 9.02
CA ILE A 76 -3.59 5.91 8.38
C ILE A 76 -3.54 6.16 6.88
N PRO A 77 -3.13 5.16 6.08
CA PRO A 77 -3.18 5.27 4.63
C PRO A 77 -4.62 5.30 4.11
N ILE A 78 -4.94 6.33 3.33
CA ILE A 78 -6.26 6.53 2.69
C ILE A 78 -6.26 6.15 1.22
N SER A 79 -5.08 6.07 0.60
CA SER A 79 -4.93 5.69 -0.80
C SER A 79 -3.58 5.04 -1.09
N THR A 80 -3.48 4.39 -2.25
CA THR A 80 -2.24 3.85 -2.80
C THR A 80 -2.09 4.21 -4.27
N GLY A 81 -0.85 4.24 -4.75
CA GLY A 81 -0.56 4.60 -6.14
C GLY A 81 -0.81 6.07 -6.42
N CYS A 82 -0.67 6.47 -7.68
CA CYS A 82 -0.86 7.85 -8.11
C CYS A 82 -1.11 7.88 -9.61
N ASN A 83 -2.01 8.77 -10.04
CA ASN A 83 -2.30 9.02 -11.46
C ASN A 83 -1.48 10.17 -12.04
N ASN A 84 -0.72 10.90 -11.21
CA ASN A 84 0.15 11.98 -11.66
C ASN A 84 1.48 11.43 -12.18
N PHE A 85 1.81 11.78 -13.42
CA PHE A 85 3.05 11.38 -14.10
C PHE A 85 4.10 12.50 -14.01
N CYS A 86 4.43 12.92 -12.79
CA CYS A 86 5.46 13.94 -12.59
C CYS A 86 6.79 13.45 -13.17
N ALA A 87 7.55 14.35 -13.81
CA ALA A 87 8.78 14.01 -14.55
C ALA A 87 9.83 13.26 -13.69
N TYR A 88 9.81 13.47 -12.38
CA TYR A 88 10.73 12.86 -11.41
C TYR A 88 10.15 11.64 -10.67
N CYS A 89 8.86 11.33 -10.85
CA CYS A 89 8.14 10.44 -9.94
C CYS A 89 8.12 8.98 -10.40
N VAL A 90 8.64 8.10 -9.56
CA VAL A 90 8.69 6.65 -9.79
C VAL A 90 7.39 5.91 -9.38
N VAL A 91 6.52 6.59 -8.64
CA VAL A 91 5.35 6.01 -7.98
C VAL A 91 4.39 5.33 -8.95
N PRO A 92 4.01 5.93 -10.11
CA PRO A 92 3.08 5.28 -11.03
C PRO A 92 3.58 3.91 -11.51
N PHE A 93 4.90 3.72 -11.59
CA PHE A 93 5.53 2.48 -12.04
C PHE A 93 5.71 1.44 -10.92
N THR A 94 5.88 1.88 -9.68
CA THR A 94 6.17 1.00 -8.52
C THR A 94 4.95 0.68 -7.67
N ARG A 95 3.96 1.57 -7.61
CA ARG A 95 2.72 1.41 -6.84
C ARG A 95 1.45 1.31 -7.70
N GLY A 96 1.55 1.58 -9.01
CA GLY A 96 0.43 1.48 -9.95
C GLY A 96 -0.50 2.71 -9.91
N PRO A 97 -1.70 2.60 -10.51
CA PRO A 97 -2.68 3.69 -10.53
C PRO A 97 -3.16 4.04 -9.12
N LEU A 98 -3.75 5.23 -8.97
CA LEU A 98 -4.42 5.62 -7.74
C LEU A 98 -5.58 4.67 -7.43
N ILE A 99 -5.62 4.18 -6.20
CA ILE A 99 -6.73 3.42 -5.64
C ILE A 99 -7.03 4.01 -4.27
N CYS A 100 -8.25 4.50 -4.08
CA CYS A 100 -8.72 5.06 -2.81
C CYS A 100 -9.33 3.97 -1.93
N ARG A 101 -9.05 4.03 -0.64
CA ARG A 101 -9.64 3.14 0.35
C ARG A 101 -11.07 3.61 0.69
N PRO A 102 -12.03 2.70 0.91
CA PRO A 102 -13.36 3.04 1.41
C PRO A 102 -13.29 3.90 2.67
N HIS A 103 -14.10 4.95 2.75
CA HIS A 103 -14.06 5.91 3.85
C HIS A 103 -14.51 5.27 5.17
N GLU A 104 -15.42 4.31 5.11
CA GLU A 104 -15.93 3.54 6.26
C GLU A 104 -14.79 2.75 6.92
N ASP A 105 -13.89 2.16 6.13
CA ASP A 105 -12.71 1.46 6.63
C ASP A 105 -11.72 2.41 7.30
N ILE A 106 -11.56 3.63 6.75
CA ILE A 106 -10.68 4.68 7.30
C ILE A 106 -11.24 5.15 8.65
N LEU A 107 -12.53 5.50 8.70
CA LEU A 107 -13.20 5.97 9.92
C LEU A 107 -13.15 4.92 11.02
N LYS A 108 -13.42 3.66 10.69
CA LYS A 108 -13.32 2.54 11.64
C LYS A 108 -11.92 2.39 12.22
N GLU A 109 -10.86 2.60 11.42
CA GLU A 109 -9.48 2.56 11.90
C GLU A 109 -9.14 3.76 12.80
N ILE A 110 -9.64 4.95 12.46
CA ILE A 110 -9.51 6.16 13.28
C ILE A 110 -10.18 5.95 14.64
N GLU A 111 -11.44 5.52 14.67
CA GLU A 111 -12.19 5.26 15.91
C GLU A 111 -11.47 4.26 16.81
N ASN A 112 -10.99 3.17 16.23
CA ASN A 112 -10.23 2.15 16.97
C ASN A 112 -8.90 2.69 17.51
N SER A 113 -8.27 3.62 16.80
CA SER A 113 -7.03 4.27 17.23
C SER A 113 -7.29 5.24 18.39
N ILE A 114 -8.37 6.02 18.32
CA ILE A 114 -8.80 6.93 19.40
C ILE A 114 -9.11 6.13 20.68
N LYS A 115 -9.85 5.01 20.56
CA LYS A 115 -10.13 4.09 21.69
C LYS A 115 -8.85 3.54 22.35
N LYS A 116 -7.74 3.48 21.61
CA LYS A 116 -6.42 3.04 22.10
C LYS A 116 -5.54 4.18 22.61
N GLY A 117 -6.06 5.42 22.63
CA GLY A 117 -5.39 6.60 23.18
C GLY A 117 -4.73 7.52 22.16
N ALA A 118 -4.95 7.34 20.86
CA ALA A 118 -4.47 8.28 19.86
C ALA A 118 -5.10 9.67 20.05
N LYS A 119 -4.28 10.71 19.85
CA LYS A 119 -4.65 12.13 19.94
C LYS A 119 -4.38 12.89 18.64
N GLU A 120 -3.59 12.30 17.75
CA GLU A 120 -3.25 12.87 16.46
C GLU A 120 -3.39 11.80 15.37
N VAL A 121 -4.00 12.18 14.24
CA VAL A 121 -4.23 11.31 13.09
C VAL A 121 -3.62 11.95 11.84
N TRP A 122 -2.73 11.22 11.18
CA TRP A 122 -2.15 11.60 9.90
C TRP A 122 -2.72 10.72 8.80
N LEU A 123 -3.41 11.35 7.85
CA LEU A 123 -3.88 10.67 6.65
C LEU A 123 -2.74 10.59 5.62
N LEU A 124 -2.44 9.39 5.17
CA LEU A 124 -1.32 9.13 4.26
C LEU A 124 -1.80 8.77 2.85
N GLY A 125 -1.16 9.34 1.85
CA GLY A 125 -1.36 9.04 0.43
C GLY A 125 -0.22 9.62 -0.40
N GLN A 126 -0.08 9.18 -1.65
CA GLN A 126 0.97 9.73 -2.53
C GLN A 126 0.64 11.15 -2.99
N ASN A 127 -0.64 11.38 -3.30
CA ASN A 127 -1.25 12.68 -3.37
C ASN A 127 -2.57 12.59 -2.57
N VAL A 128 -2.63 13.23 -1.42
CA VAL A 128 -3.80 13.16 -0.53
C VAL A 128 -4.99 13.90 -1.09
N ASN A 129 -4.77 14.96 -1.88
CA ASN A 129 -5.83 15.77 -2.49
C ASN A 129 -6.62 15.00 -3.56
N ASP A 130 -6.05 13.92 -4.11
CA ASP A 130 -6.73 13.08 -5.09
C ASP A 130 -7.66 12.05 -4.44
N TYR A 131 -7.84 12.07 -3.11
CA TYR A 131 -8.75 11.13 -2.45
C TYR A 131 -10.19 11.33 -2.94
N ARG A 132 -10.76 10.22 -3.44
CA ARG A 132 -12.15 10.09 -3.89
C ARG A 132 -12.76 8.90 -3.19
N SER A 133 -13.87 9.12 -2.50
CA SER A 133 -14.57 8.07 -1.78
C SER A 133 -15.19 7.10 -2.80
N PRO A 134 -14.93 5.78 -2.69
CA PRO A 134 -15.53 4.79 -3.59
C PRO A 134 -17.06 4.68 -3.46
N THR A 135 -17.63 5.16 -2.35
CA THR A 135 -19.03 4.91 -1.96
C THR A 135 -19.86 6.19 -1.77
N ASP A 136 -19.23 7.35 -1.56
CA ASP A 136 -19.93 8.62 -1.34
C ASP A 136 -19.11 9.85 -1.80
N PRO A 137 -19.45 10.46 -2.96
CA PRO A 137 -18.75 11.62 -3.49
C PRO A 137 -18.73 12.86 -2.57
N LEU A 138 -19.64 12.96 -1.59
CA LEU A 138 -19.65 14.07 -0.63
C LEU A 138 -18.45 14.05 0.33
N ILE A 139 -17.74 12.92 0.41
CA ILE A 139 -16.58 12.70 1.27
C ILE A 139 -15.26 12.96 0.51
N ASP A 140 -15.35 13.27 -0.78
CA ASP A 140 -14.18 13.59 -1.59
C ASP A 140 -13.40 14.78 -1.05
N PHE A 141 -12.08 14.75 -1.22
CA PHE A 141 -11.27 15.91 -0.90
C PHE A 141 -11.49 17.01 -1.96
N PRO A 142 -11.46 18.29 -1.56
CA PRO A 142 -11.65 19.38 -2.50
C PRO A 142 -10.52 19.41 -3.53
N PHE A 143 -10.87 19.69 -4.79
CA PHE A 143 -9.89 20.09 -5.79
C PHE A 143 -9.58 21.58 -5.58
N TYR A 144 -8.30 21.91 -5.42
CA TYR A 144 -7.80 23.29 -5.48
C TYR A 144 -7.20 23.55 -6.87
#